data_AF-A0A1H3NK29-F1
#
_entry.id   AF-A0A1H3NK29-F1
#
_cell.length_a   1.000
_cell.length_b   1.000
_cell.length_c   1.000
_cell.angle_alpha   90.00
_cell.angle_beta   90.00
_cell.angle_gamma   90.00
#
_symmetry.space_group_name_H-M   'P 1'
#
loop_
_entity.id
_entity.type
_entity.pdbx_description
1 polymer ?
#
loop_
_entity_poly.entity_id
_entity_poly.type
_entity_poly.pdbx_seq_one_letter_code
_entity_poly.pdbx_strand_id
1 'polypeptide(L)'
;MPAEPAHHDHHHAHGPANRGRRVLRTAAPLFVRFPRTRLRTAVVVLHDAYGLTEPIEHCCRALARNGHVAAAPYLYYETGGKEFRPENEETARAAMSLLAADDLAADIAGALDHLASRLGIPARATGALGVGETGPLATRAAAEHDLAAAVECDPLDESPAADPARAIRLFDARMP
;
A
#
# COMPACT_ATOMS: atom_id res chain seq x y z
N MET A 1 51.94 54.50 5.69
CA MET A 1 50.99 53.48 5.21
C MET A 1 50.92 52.38 6.27
N PRO A 2 49.95 52.39 7.20
CA PRO A 2 49.73 51.24 8.08
C PRO A 2 48.82 50.22 7.36
N ALA A 3 49.18 48.94 7.38
CA ALA A 3 48.38 47.85 6.84
C ALA A 3 47.35 47.39 7.89
N GLU A 4 46.08 47.24 7.49
CA GLU A 4 44.98 46.70 8.29
C GLU A 4 45.19 45.22 8.65
N PRO A 5 44.70 44.75 9.81
CA PRO A 5 44.70 43.34 10.14
C PRO A 5 43.56 42.60 9.42
N ALA A 6 43.87 41.44 8.83
CA ALA A 6 42.90 40.58 8.17
C ALA A 6 41.89 40.00 9.17
N HIS A 7 40.60 40.25 8.90
CA HIS A 7 39.46 39.66 9.58
C HIS A 7 39.47 38.13 9.38
N HIS A 8 39.56 37.35 10.46
CA HIS A 8 39.33 35.91 10.41
C HIS A 8 37.83 35.65 10.42
N ASP A 9 37.27 35.23 9.29
CA ASP A 9 35.92 34.70 9.21
C ASP A 9 35.90 33.28 9.81
N HIS A 10 35.32 33.16 11.00
CA HIS A 10 35.00 31.86 11.60
C HIS A 10 33.70 31.34 10.99
N HIS A 11 33.81 30.57 9.91
CA HIS A 11 32.69 29.78 9.38
C HIS A 11 32.32 28.66 10.35
N HIS A 12 31.34 28.89 11.22
CA HIS A 12 30.68 27.84 11.96
C HIS A 12 29.78 27.03 11.00
N ALA A 13 30.30 25.90 10.51
CA ALA A 13 29.47 24.91 9.85
C ALA A 13 28.58 24.23 10.90
N HIS A 14 27.31 24.62 10.96
CA HIS A 14 26.29 23.80 11.63
C HIS A 14 26.09 22.52 10.79
N GLY A 15 26.73 21.43 11.22
CA GLY A 15 26.41 20.11 10.69
C GLY A 15 24.91 19.80 10.87
N PRO A 16 24.28 19.05 9.96
CA PRO A 16 22.86 18.77 10.05
C PRO A 16 22.53 18.07 11.36
N ALA A 17 21.46 18.52 12.04
CA ALA A 17 21.04 18.13 13.40
C ALA A 17 20.64 16.64 13.57
N ASN A 18 20.93 15.80 12.59
CA ASN A 18 20.41 14.43 12.46
C ASN A 18 21.49 13.35 12.58
N ARG A 19 22.75 13.68 12.88
CA ARG A 19 23.80 12.66 13.12
C ARG A 19 23.42 11.78 14.31
N GLY A 20 23.07 10.51 14.05
CA GLY A 20 22.83 9.48 15.08
C GLY A 20 21.37 9.10 15.32
N ARG A 21 20.40 9.70 14.62
CA ARG A 21 19.01 9.23 14.69
C ARG A 21 18.85 7.98 13.82
N ARG A 22 18.44 6.87 14.42
CA ARG A 22 17.92 5.70 13.69
C ARG A 22 16.46 6.00 13.36
N VAL A 23 16.18 6.24 12.08
CA VAL A 23 14.80 6.24 11.59
C VAL A 23 14.39 4.78 11.48
N LEU A 24 13.41 4.37 12.29
CA LEU A 24 12.81 3.05 12.15
C LEU A 24 11.92 3.09 10.91
N ARG A 25 12.10 2.13 10.00
CA ARG A 25 11.13 1.91 8.93
C ARG A 25 9.82 1.45 9.56
N THR A 26 8.74 2.11 9.20
CA THR A 26 7.38 1.77 9.63
C THR A 26 6.66 1.14 8.46
N ALA A 27 5.71 0.24 8.73
CA ALA A 27 4.78 -0.18 7.69
C ALA A 27 3.99 1.01 7.15
N ALA A 28 3.60 0.94 5.89
CA ALA A 28 2.83 1.96 5.20
C ALA A 28 1.55 2.33 5.97
N PRO A 29 1.15 3.62 5.96
CA PRO A 29 -0.19 4.01 6.35
C PRO A 29 -1.24 3.21 5.56
N LEU A 30 -2.37 2.91 6.21
CA LEU A 30 -3.44 2.13 5.61
C LEU A 30 -4.62 3.03 5.25
N PHE A 31 -5.12 2.88 4.03
CA PHE A 31 -6.48 3.29 3.69
C PHE A 31 -7.43 2.17 4.07
N VAL A 32 -8.33 2.42 5.03
CA VAL A 32 -9.23 1.39 5.57
C VAL A 32 -10.69 1.76 5.31
N ARG A 33 -11.46 0.80 4.81
CA ARG A 33 -12.92 0.88 4.66
C ARG A 33 -13.59 -0.24 5.44
N PHE A 34 -14.45 0.17 6.37
CA PHE A 34 -15.22 -0.73 7.20
C PHE A 34 -16.59 -1.02 6.58
N PRO A 35 -17.10 -2.25 6.72
CA PRO A 35 -18.46 -2.55 6.33
C PRO A 35 -19.44 -1.78 7.22
N ARG A 36 -20.57 -1.37 6.64
CA ARG A 36 -21.69 -0.77 7.39
C ARG A 36 -22.63 -1.82 7.99
N THR A 37 -22.36 -3.08 7.68
CA THR A 37 -23.11 -4.27 8.09
C THR A 37 -22.23 -5.13 9.01
N ARG A 38 -22.72 -6.31 9.39
CA ARG A 38 -21.93 -7.26 10.18
C ARG A 38 -20.65 -7.63 9.42
N LEU A 39 -19.52 -7.41 10.08
CA LEU A 39 -18.19 -7.77 9.61
C LEU A 39 -18.08 -9.29 9.41
N ARG A 40 -17.64 -9.70 8.22
CA ARG A 40 -17.48 -11.12 7.84
C ARG A 40 -16.01 -11.53 7.84
N THR A 41 -15.24 -10.89 6.96
CA THR A 41 -13.83 -11.19 6.70
C THR A 41 -13.08 -9.90 6.39
N ALA A 42 -11.77 -9.97 6.15
CA ALA A 42 -10.98 -8.84 5.69
C ALA A 42 -10.31 -9.11 4.34
N VAL A 43 -9.89 -8.03 3.68
CA VAL A 43 -9.08 -8.07 2.48
C VAL A 43 -7.97 -7.04 2.55
N VAL A 44 -6.73 -7.47 2.31
CA VAL A 44 -5.62 -6.58 2.02
C VAL A 44 -5.64 -6.28 0.53
N VAL A 45 -5.84 -5.01 0.14
CA VAL A 45 -5.91 -4.59 -1.26
C VAL A 45 -4.58 -3.95 -1.66
N LEU A 46 -3.85 -4.60 -2.56
CA LEU A 46 -2.61 -4.08 -3.13
C LEU A 46 -2.95 -3.34 -4.42
N HIS A 47 -2.68 -2.04 -4.42
CA HIS A 47 -2.96 -1.18 -5.57
C HIS A 47 -1.99 -1.47 -6.72
N ASP A 48 -2.38 -1.11 -7.94
CA ASP A 48 -1.52 -1.28 -9.11
C ASP A 48 -0.35 -0.27 -9.13
N ALA A 49 0.51 -0.33 -10.15
CA ALA A 49 1.63 0.59 -10.37
C ALA A 49 1.24 2.08 -10.35
N TYR A 50 -0.03 2.40 -10.60
CA TYR A 50 -0.55 3.75 -10.64
C TYR A 50 -0.77 4.39 -9.25
N GLY A 51 -0.61 3.63 -8.16
CA GLY A 51 -0.84 4.13 -6.80
C GLY A 51 -2.26 3.88 -6.31
N LEU A 52 -2.59 4.47 -5.16
CA LEU A 52 -3.92 4.37 -4.54
C LEU A 52 -4.93 5.30 -5.23
N THR A 53 -5.24 5.02 -6.48
CA THR A 53 -6.14 5.85 -7.30
C THR A 53 -7.61 5.72 -6.89
N GLU A 54 -8.47 6.61 -7.37
CA GLU A 54 -9.92 6.57 -7.11
C GLU A 54 -10.59 5.23 -7.52
N PRO A 55 -10.23 4.55 -8.63
CA PRO A 55 -10.69 3.19 -8.91
C PRO A 55 -10.33 2.17 -7.81
N ILE A 56 -9.12 2.24 -7.24
CA ILE A 56 -8.71 1.36 -6.14
C ILE A 56 -9.50 1.69 -4.86
N GLU A 57 -9.65 2.98 -4.54
CA GLU A 57 -10.48 3.39 -3.41
C GLU A 57 -11.93 2.94 -3.59
N HIS A 58 -12.46 3.04 -4.80
CA HIS A 58 -13.79 2.56 -5.15
C HIS A 58 -13.92 1.06 -4.90
N CYS A 59 -12.95 0.27 -5.35
CA CYS A 59 -12.89 -1.17 -5.07
C CYS A 59 -12.94 -1.44 -3.57
N CYS A 60 -12.12 -0.77 -2.77
CA CYS A 60 -12.12 -0.90 -1.30
C CYS A 60 -13.49 -0.56 -0.67
N ARG A 61 -14.14 0.52 -1.15
CA ARG A 61 -15.49 0.89 -0.68
C ARG A 61 -16.54 -0.14 -1.09
N ALA A 62 -16.40 -0.74 -2.26
CA ALA A 62 -17.31 -1.77 -2.76
C ALA A 62 -17.16 -3.09 -1.99
N LEU A 63 -15.93 -3.53 -1.71
CA LEU A 63 -15.63 -4.65 -0.80
C LEU A 63 -16.24 -4.42 0.58
N ALA A 64 -16.10 -3.20 1.12
CA ALA A 64 -16.72 -2.83 2.38
C ALA A 64 -18.25 -2.90 2.36
N ARG A 65 -18.90 -2.46 1.29
CA ARG A 65 -20.36 -2.60 1.14
C ARG A 65 -20.82 -4.07 1.11
N ASN A 66 -19.95 -5.00 0.70
CA ASN A 66 -20.23 -6.45 0.67
C ASN A 66 -19.88 -7.18 1.99
N GLY A 67 -19.42 -6.46 3.02
CA GLY A 67 -19.24 -7.04 4.36
C GLY A 67 -17.78 -7.35 4.75
N HIS A 68 -16.81 -6.97 3.91
CA HIS A 68 -15.39 -7.13 4.20
C HIS A 68 -14.80 -5.86 4.82
N VAL A 69 -13.82 -5.97 5.71
CA VAL A 69 -12.93 -4.83 5.97
C VAL A 69 -11.90 -4.79 4.85
N ALA A 70 -11.84 -3.71 4.08
CA ALA A 70 -10.79 -3.50 3.10
C ALA A 70 -9.69 -2.62 3.69
N ALA A 71 -8.45 -3.11 3.67
CA ALA A 71 -7.27 -2.36 4.09
C ALA A 71 -6.27 -2.32 2.93
N ALA A 72 -5.99 -1.12 2.41
CA ALA A 72 -5.01 -0.92 1.35
C ALA A 72 -3.76 -0.22 1.93
N PRO A 73 -2.59 -0.89 1.95
CA PRO A 73 -1.33 -0.23 2.28
C PRO A 73 -1.00 0.83 1.24
N TYR A 74 -0.59 2.02 1.69
CA TYR A 74 -0.24 3.10 0.79
C TYR A 74 1.21 2.98 0.31
N LEU A 75 1.49 2.14 -0.69
CA LEU A 75 2.85 1.70 -1.04
C LEU A 75 3.79 2.85 -1.46
N TYR A 76 3.24 3.95 -1.95
CA TYR A 76 4.01 5.14 -2.34
C TYR A 76 4.10 6.23 -1.27
N TYR A 77 3.80 5.92 0.00
CA TYR A 77 3.78 6.89 1.10
C TYR A 77 5.10 7.66 1.26
N GLU A 78 6.25 7.03 1.04
CA GLU A 78 7.56 7.70 1.13
C GLU A 78 7.74 8.82 0.09
N THR A 79 7.05 8.73 -1.04
CA THR A 79 7.09 9.74 -2.11
C THR A 79 5.92 10.73 -2.04
N GLY A 80 5.22 10.77 -0.89
CA GLY A 80 4.04 11.61 -0.72
C GLY A 80 2.78 11.02 -1.34
N GLY A 81 2.79 9.73 -1.69
CA GLY A 81 1.59 9.06 -2.19
C GLY A 81 1.28 9.35 -3.65
N LYS A 82 2.32 9.29 -4.49
CA LYS A 82 2.20 9.65 -5.90
C LYS A 82 1.19 8.74 -6.62
N GLU A 83 0.24 9.36 -7.32
CA GLU A 83 -0.62 8.68 -8.29
C GLU A 83 -0.15 8.97 -9.71
N PHE A 84 -0.32 7.99 -10.60
CA PHE A 84 0.01 8.10 -12.01
C PHE A 84 -1.25 8.01 -12.86
N ARG A 85 -1.31 8.81 -13.92
CA ARG A 85 -2.40 8.72 -14.92
C ARG A 85 -2.20 7.48 -15.80
N PRO A 86 -3.28 6.91 -16.37
CA PRO A 86 -3.20 5.71 -17.22
C PRO A 86 -2.23 5.87 -18.41
N GLU A 87 -2.10 7.08 -18.97
CA GLU A 87 -1.22 7.33 -20.11
C GLU A 87 0.28 7.28 -19.75
N ASN A 88 0.62 7.28 -18.45
CA ASN A 88 2.00 7.27 -17.94
C ASN A 88 2.46 5.88 -17.50
N GLU A 89 2.00 4.83 -18.18
CA GLU A 89 2.22 3.42 -17.82
C GLU A 89 3.71 3.10 -17.55
N GLU A 90 4.63 3.52 -18.42
CA GLU A 90 6.06 3.26 -18.24
C GLU A 90 6.61 3.89 -16.97
N THR A 91 6.20 5.12 -16.66
CA THR A 91 6.64 5.81 -15.44
C THR A 91 6.04 5.18 -14.20
N ALA A 92 4.78 4.76 -14.26
CA ALA A 92 4.11 4.06 -13.16
C ALA A 92 4.82 2.73 -12.84
N ARG A 93 5.10 1.92 -13.86
CA ARG A 93 5.80 0.65 -13.70
C ARG A 93 7.23 0.83 -13.19
N ALA A 94 7.93 1.86 -13.67
CA ALA A 94 9.25 2.22 -13.16
C ALA A 94 9.21 2.66 -11.69
N ALA A 95 8.15 3.32 -11.24
CA ALA A 95 7.99 3.66 -9.82
C ALA A 95 7.73 2.41 -8.97
N MET A 96 6.90 1.47 -9.43
CA MET A 96 6.62 0.22 -8.74
C MET A 96 7.89 -0.64 -8.60
N SER A 97 8.74 -0.70 -9.64
CA SER A 97 9.97 -1.50 -9.60
C SER A 97 11.05 -0.96 -8.65
N LEU A 98 10.94 0.31 -8.23
CA LEU A 98 11.82 0.90 -7.24
C LEU A 98 11.43 0.54 -5.79
N LEU A 99 10.24 -0.02 -5.58
CA LEU A 99 9.83 -0.50 -4.26
C LEU A 99 10.62 -1.75 -3.89
N ALA A 100 11.26 -1.73 -2.72
CA ALA A 100 12.01 -2.88 -2.24
C ALA A 100 11.06 -4.00 -1.79
N ALA A 101 11.39 -5.24 -2.14
CA ALA A 101 10.57 -6.41 -1.80
C ALA A 101 10.37 -6.57 -0.28
N ASP A 102 11.39 -6.28 0.52
CA ASP A 102 11.31 -6.34 1.99
C ASP A 102 10.39 -5.26 2.57
N ASP A 103 10.37 -4.07 1.98
CA ASP A 103 9.46 -2.98 2.39
C ASP A 103 8.01 -3.35 2.05
N LEU A 104 7.78 -3.88 0.84
CA LEU A 104 6.47 -4.39 0.43
C LEU A 104 5.98 -5.52 1.36
N ALA A 105 6.86 -6.45 1.73
CA ALA A 105 6.53 -7.50 2.68
C ALA A 105 6.18 -6.94 4.07
N ALA A 106 6.94 -5.95 4.55
CA ALA A 106 6.69 -5.29 5.83
C ALA A 106 5.36 -4.51 5.83
N ASP A 107 5.03 -3.85 4.72
CA ASP A 107 3.77 -3.11 4.55
C ASP A 107 2.56 -4.05 4.59
N ILE A 108 2.65 -5.20 3.92
CA ILE A 108 1.62 -6.25 3.95
C ILE A 108 1.49 -6.83 5.36
N ALA A 109 2.61 -7.17 6.00
CA ALA A 109 2.61 -7.70 7.36
C ALA A 109 2.02 -6.69 8.37
N GLY A 110 2.30 -5.39 8.21
CA GLY A 110 1.70 -4.33 9.02
C GLY A 110 0.19 -4.19 8.81
N ALA A 111 -0.29 -4.38 7.58
CA ALA A 111 -1.72 -4.41 7.29
C ALA A 111 -2.40 -5.60 7.98
N LEU A 112 -1.80 -6.79 7.91
CA LEU A 112 -2.30 -7.99 8.55
C LEU A 112 -2.28 -7.87 10.08
N ASP A 113 -1.21 -7.31 10.66
CA ASP A 113 -1.14 -7.04 12.10
C ASP A 113 -2.23 -6.06 12.54
N HIS A 114 -2.50 -5.01 11.76
CA HIS A 114 -3.61 -4.10 12.05
C HIS A 114 -4.95 -4.84 12.09
N LEU A 115 -5.24 -5.68 11.08
CA LEU A 115 -6.47 -6.46 11.02
C LEU A 115 -6.59 -7.45 12.19
N ALA A 116 -5.51 -8.15 12.53
CA ALA A 116 -5.50 -9.14 13.60
C ALA A 116 -5.57 -8.49 15.00
N SER A 117 -4.68 -7.54 15.29
CA SER A 117 -4.51 -6.98 16.64
C SER A 117 -5.57 -5.95 16.99
N ARG A 118 -6.05 -5.15 16.02
CA ARG A 118 -7.03 -4.09 16.28
C ARG A 118 -8.46 -4.54 16.04
N LEU A 119 -8.68 -5.41 15.05
CA LEU A 119 -10.03 -5.81 14.63
C LEU A 119 -10.36 -7.27 14.98
N GLY A 120 -9.37 -8.04 15.46
CA GLY A 120 -9.58 -9.46 15.82
C GLY A 120 -9.81 -10.37 14.62
N ILE A 121 -9.44 -9.95 13.41
CA ILE A 121 -9.64 -10.72 12.18
C ILE A 121 -8.35 -11.50 11.89
N PRO A 122 -8.34 -12.83 12.05
CA PRO A 122 -7.13 -13.62 11.82
C PRO A 122 -6.79 -13.74 10.33
N ALA A 123 -5.55 -14.14 10.04
CA ALA A 123 -5.06 -14.40 8.68
C ALA A 123 -5.96 -15.36 7.89
N ARG A 124 -6.39 -16.48 8.50
CA ARG A 124 -7.35 -17.44 7.92
C ARG A 124 -8.75 -16.89 7.60
N ALA A 125 -9.06 -15.66 7.99
CA ALA A 125 -10.29 -14.93 7.66
C ALA A 125 -9.99 -13.65 6.87
N THR A 126 -8.77 -13.53 6.35
CA THR A 126 -8.28 -12.42 5.56
C THR A 126 -7.83 -12.95 4.21
N GLY A 127 -8.19 -12.29 3.12
CA GLY A 127 -7.62 -12.56 1.80
C GLY A 127 -6.73 -11.42 1.33
N ALA A 128 -5.99 -11.65 0.26
CA ALA A 128 -5.24 -10.61 -0.46
C ALA A 128 -5.80 -10.44 -1.87
N LEU A 129 -5.99 -9.19 -2.29
CA LEU A 129 -6.38 -8.80 -3.64
C LEU A 129 -5.25 -7.97 -4.25
N GLY A 130 -4.60 -8.48 -5.29
CA GLY A 130 -3.59 -7.77 -6.06
C GLY A 130 -4.18 -7.28 -7.38
N VAL A 131 -3.95 -6.02 -7.70
CA VAL A 131 -4.40 -5.38 -8.94
C VAL A 131 -3.22 -5.15 -9.87
N GLY A 132 -3.36 -5.57 -11.12
CA GLY A 132 -2.36 -5.40 -12.17
C GLY A 132 -1.00 -5.97 -11.76
N GLU A 133 0.00 -5.10 -11.61
CA GLU A 133 1.39 -5.45 -11.29
C GLU A 133 1.54 -6.11 -9.91
N THR A 134 0.57 -5.95 -9.00
CA THR A 134 0.65 -6.50 -7.63
C THR A 134 -0.03 -7.86 -7.45
N GLY A 135 -0.59 -8.45 -8.51
CA GLY A 135 -1.17 -9.81 -8.47
C GLY A 135 -0.23 -10.84 -7.84
N PRO A 136 1.03 -10.98 -8.30
CA PRO A 136 1.99 -11.91 -7.72
C PRO A 136 2.31 -11.65 -6.24
N LEU A 137 2.24 -10.39 -5.79
CA LEU A 137 2.44 -10.04 -4.38
C LEU A 137 1.30 -10.54 -3.50
N ALA A 138 0.05 -10.48 -3.98
CA ALA A 138 -1.09 -11.04 -3.25
C ALA A 138 -0.99 -12.56 -3.11
N THR A 139 -0.58 -13.25 -4.18
CA THR A 139 -0.34 -14.70 -4.16
C THR A 139 0.79 -15.07 -3.18
N ARG A 140 1.90 -14.34 -3.20
CA ARG A 140 3.00 -14.53 -2.23
C ARG A 140 2.55 -14.31 -0.79
N ALA A 141 1.86 -13.20 -0.53
CA ALA A 141 1.36 -12.86 0.81
C ALA A 141 0.43 -13.95 1.36
N ALA A 142 -0.44 -14.50 0.51
CA ALA A 142 -1.33 -15.58 0.94
C ALA A 142 -0.58 -16.84 1.36
N ALA A 143 0.46 -17.22 0.61
CA ALA A 143 1.30 -18.36 0.96
C ALA A 143 2.13 -18.13 2.22
N GLU A 144 2.72 -16.94 2.39
CA GLU A 144 3.59 -16.62 3.52
C GLU A 144 2.86 -16.43 4.85
N HIS A 145 1.60 -15.99 4.80
CA HIS A 145 0.82 -15.65 5.98
C HIS A 145 -0.38 -16.57 6.24
N ASP A 146 -0.54 -17.65 5.47
CA ASP A 146 -1.68 -18.58 5.58
C ASP A 146 -3.02 -17.84 5.47
N LEU A 147 -3.13 -16.97 4.45
CA LEU A 147 -4.36 -16.22 4.17
C LEU A 147 -5.42 -17.13 3.55
N ALA A 148 -6.69 -16.78 3.75
CA ALA A 148 -7.83 -17.53 3.25
C ALA A 148 -7.87 -17.61 1.71
N ALA A 149 -7.40 -16.56 1.03
CA ALA A 149 -7.44 -16.46 -0.41
C ALA A 149 -6.39 -15.48 -0.96
N ALA A 150 -5.94 -15.73 -2.18
CA ALA A 150 -5.32 -14.75 -3.06
C ALA A 150 -6.19 -14.53 -4.30
N VAL A 151 -6.37 -13.27 -4.69
CA VAL A 151 -7.09 -12.88 -5.89
C VAL A 151 -6.22 -11.94 -6.69
N GLU A 152 -6.02 -12.31 -7.95
CA GLU A 152 -5.41 -11.43 -8.95
C GLU A 152 -6.53 -10.83 -9.80
N CYS A 153 -6.46 -9.53 -10.01
CA CYS A 153 -7.39 -8.77 -10.82
C CYS A 153 -6.60 -7.97 -11.86
N ASP A 154 -7.14 -7.89 -13.07
CA ASP A 154 -6.62 -7.00 -14.11
C ASP A 154 -6.60 -5.54 -13.59
N PRO A 155 -5.74 -4.67 -14.18
CA PRO A 155 -5.70 -3.25 -13.85
C PRO A 155 -7.10 -2.64 -13.77
N LEU A 156 -7.35 -1.90 -12.68
CA LEU A 156 -8.58 -1.14 -12.54
C LEU A 156 -8.38 0.24 -13.19
N ASP A 157 -8.88 0.39 -14.41
CA ASP A 157 -8.97 1.68 -15.08
C ASP A 157 -10.33 2.35 -14.82
N GLU A 158 -10.55 3.54 -15.37
CA GLU A 158 -11.86 4.21 -15.31
C GLU A 158 -12.88 3.60 -16.28
N SER A 159 -12.49 2.56 -17.04
CA SER A 159 -13.36 1.91 -18.00
C SER A 159 -14.42 1.08 -17.26
N PRO A 160 -15.67 1.05 -17.75
CA PRO A 160 -16.69 0.14 -17.23
C PRO A 160 -16.31 -1.36 -17.37
N ALA A 161 -15.22 -1.69 -18.07
CA ALA A 161 -14.66 -3.04 -18.15
C ALA A 161 -13.84 -3.44 -16.91
N ALA A 162 -13.19 -2.49 -16.23
CA ALA A 162 -12.61 -2.68 -14.91
C ALA A 162 -13.74 -2.76 -13.88
N ASP A 163 -14.38 -3.93 -13.81
CA ASP A 163 -15.54 -4.14 -12.96
C ASP A 163 -15.08 -4.52 -11.54
N PRO A 164 -15.13 -3.60 -10.55
CA PRO A 164 -14.87 -3.97 -9.16
C PRO A 164 -15.84 -5.06 -8.69
N ALA A 165 -17.03 -5.20 -9.29
CA ALA A 165 -17.92 -6.31 -8.99
C ALA A 165 -17.37 -7.67 -9.45
N ARG A 166 -16.53 -7.72 -10.49
CA ARG A 166 -15.81 -8.96 -10.85
C ARG A 166 -14.78 -9.30 -9.79
N ALA A 167 -13.97 -8.33 -9.34
CA ALA A 167 -13.00 -8.54 -8.26
C ALA A 167 -13.69 -9.03 -6.98
N ILE A 168 -14.82 -8.41 -6.61
CA ILE A 168 -15.62 -8.81 -5.45
C ILE A 168 -16.18 -10.22 -5.62
N ARG A 169 -16.79 -10.54 -6.77
CA ARG A 169 -17.32 -11.90 -7.04
C ARG A 169 -16.21 -12.96 -6.94
N LEU A 170 -15.04 -12.68 -7.48
CA LEU A 170 -13.89 -13.58 -7.41
C LEU A 170 -13.36 -13.74 -5.98
N PHE A 171 -13.38 -12.66 -5.21
CA PHE A 171 -12.99 -12.66 -3.80
C PHE A 171 -13.98 -13.46 -2.96
N ASP A 172 -15.27 -13.15 -3.05
CA ASP A 172 -16.34 -13.86 -2.35
C ASP A 172 -16.35 -15.36 -2.68
N ALA A 173 -16.06 -15.75 -3.92
CA ALA A 173 -16.01 -17.16 -4.31
C ALA A 173 -14.82 -17.93 -3.71
N ARG A 174 -13.78 -17.24 -3.23
CA ARG A 174 -12.56 -17.83 -2.66
C ARG A 174 -12.50 -17.73 -1.14
N MET A 175 -13.26 -16.81 -0.55
CA MET A 175 -13.33 -16.67 0.91
C MET A 175 -14.27 -17.73 1.52
N PRO A 176 -13.94 -18.26 2.71
CA PRO A 176 -14.77 -19.23 3.42
C PRO A 176 -16.04 -18.64 4.02
#